data_AF-A0A970T3Z4-F1
#
_entry.id   AF-A0A970T3Z4-F1
#
_cell.length_a   1.000
_cell.length_b   1.000
_cell.length_c   1.000
_cell.angle_alpha   90.00
_cell.angle_beta   90.00
_cell.angle_gamma   90.00
#
_symmetry.space_group_name_H-M   'P 1'
#
loop_
_entity.id
_entity.type
_entity.pdbx_description
1 polymer ?
#
loop_
_entity_poly.entity_id
_entity_poly.type
_entity_poly.pdbx_seq_one_letter_code
_entity_poly.pdbx_strand_id
1 'polypeptide(L)'
;TMHFLKQTVLSKIYYDIILSDEKNARFYYEVLEKSSNYRVNKTITDPIFKTYIGEFKLILTEEQFQIICLFNAGARREFMMNYFKKHLDTPPYEVSNYFESIVPLLMRIDKGTVDSVLLQSENIARSIDYSELVFLV
;
A
#
# COMPACT_ATOMS: atom_id res chain seq x y z
N THR A 1 0.56 -15.89 -6.68
CA THR A 1 1.48 -14.73 -6.63
C THR A 1 1.10 -13.59 -7.57
N MET A 2 0.23 -13.82 -8.57
CA MET A 2 -0.07 -12.83 -9.60
C MET A 2 -0.83 -11.61 -9.06
N HIS A 3 -1.79 -11.79 -8.16
CA HIS A 3 -2.57 -10.66 -7.64
C HIS A 3 -1.76 -9.81 -6.67
N PHE A 4 -0.97 -10.46 -5.80
CA PHE A 4 -0.10 -9.73 -4.88
C PHE A 4 0.93 -8.91 -5.66
N LEU A 5 1.64 -9.53 -6.61
CA LEU A 5 2.62 -8.82 -7.44
C LEU A 5 2.00 -7.65 -8.21
N LYS A 6 0.85 -7.87 -8.86
CA LYS A 6 0.14 -6.82 -9.59
C LYS A 6 -0.23 -5.65 -8.67
N GLN A 7 -0.79 -5.95 -7.50
CA GLN A 7 -1.17 -4.91 -6.55
C GLN A 7 0.05 -4.12 -6.06
N THR A 8 1.16 -4.80 -5.77
CA THR A 8 2.39 -4.12 -5.31
C THR A 8 2.97 -3.21 -6.40
N VAL A 9 2.96 -3.63 -7.67
CA VAL A 9 3.36 -2.77 -8.81
C VAL A 9 2.50 -1.52 -8.89
N LEU A 10 1.17 -1.67 -8.81
CA LEU A 10 0.25 -0.53 -8.88
C LEU A 10 0.42 0.42 -7.69
N SER A 11 0.63 -0.13 -6.50
CA SER A 11 0.87 0.66 -5.28
C SER A 11 2.17 1.47 -5.38
N LYS A 12 3.23 0.88 -5.93
CA LYS A 12 4.50 1.58 -6.20
C LYS A 12 4.30 2.81 -7.08
N ILE A 13 3.66 2.62 -8.24
CA ILE A 13 3.39 3.72 -9.19
C ILE A 13 2.50 4.78 -8.53
N TYR A 14 1.43 4.35 -7.85
CA TYR A 14 0.49 5.27 -7.18
C TYR A 14 1.16 6.15 -6.13
N TYR A 15 1.96 5.56 -5.23
CA TYR A 15 2.62 6.32 -4.17
C TYR A 15 3.80 7.13 -4.68
N ASP A 16 4.50 6.68 -5.73
CA ASP A 16 5.53 7.50 -6.36
C ASP A 16 4.94 8.79 -6.95
N ILE A 17 3.85 8.70 -7.73
CA ILE A 17 3.21 9.90 -8.30
C ILE A 17 2.69 10.84 -7.21
N ILE A 18 2.10 10.30 -6.13
CA ILE A 18 1.54 11.12 -5.05
C ILE A 18 2.62 11.80 -4.22
N LEU A 19 3.70 11.10 -3.90
CA LEU A 19 4.67 11.54 -2.91
C LEU A 19 5.88 12.26 -3.52
N SER A 20 6.12 12.08 -4.82
CA SER A 20 7.20 12.76 -5.56
C SER A 20 6.78 14.13 -6.10
N ASP A 21 5.47 14.42 -6.23
CA ASP A 21 4.93 15.74 -6.57
C ASP A 21 4.44 16.50 -5.32
N GLU A 22 4.88 17.74 -5.14
CA GLU A 22 4.60 18.54 -3.93
C GLU A 22 3.10 18.86 -3.76
N LYS A 23 2.38 19.12 -4.85
CA LYS A 23 0.95 19.45 -4.78
C LYS A 23 0.12 18.24 -4.43
N ASN A 24 0.40 17.10 -5.07
CA ASN A 24 -0.23 15.82 -4.75
C ASN A 24 0.04 15.43 -3.30
N ALA A 25 1.30 15.52 -2.86
CA ALA A 25 1.72 15.21 -1.51
C ALA A 25 0.97 16.07 -0.48
N ARG A 26 0.89 17.39 -0.73
CA ARG A 26 0.16 18.32 0.13
C ARG A 26 -1.33 18.00 0.18
N PHE A 27 -1.98 17.81 -0.97
CA PHE A 27 -3.41 17.49 -1.02
C PHE A 27 -3.70 16.19 -0.27
N TYR A 28 -2.88 15.15 -0.52
CA TYR A 28 -3.01 13.87 0.15
C TYR A 28 -2.88 14.00 1.68
N TYR A 29 -1.90 14.78 2.15
CA TYR A 29 -1.72 15.05 3.59
C TYR A 29 -2.94 15.77 4.20
N GLU A 30 -3.41 16.85 3.58
CA GLU A 30 -4.55 17.65 4.08
C GLU A 30 -5.84 16.81 4.17
N VAL A 31 -6.07 15.90 3.22
CA VAL A 31 -7.21 14.98 3.26
C VAL A 31 -7.06 13.98 4.41
N LEU A 32 -5.87 13.39 4.56
CA LEU A 32 -5.61 12.34 5.55
C LEU A 32 -5.61 12.86 7.00
N GLU A 33 -5.18 14.11 7.19
CA GLU A 33 -5.21 14.80 8.49
C GLU A 33 -6.66 14.97 8.99
N LYS A 34 -7.57 15.37 8.08
CA LYS A 34 -8.97 15.68 8.42
C LYS A 34 -9.79 14.44 8.80
N SER A 35 -9.59 13.31 8.12
CA SER A 35 -10.37 12.11 8.40
C SER A 35 -9.70 10.83 7.91
N SER A 36 -10.04 9.71 8.54
CA SER A 36 -9.65 8.39 8.04
C SER A 36 -10.50 8.01 6.83
N ASN A 37 -9.84 7.74 5.71
CA ASN A 37 -10.48 7.26 4.48
C ASN A 37 -10.78 5.76 4.49
N TYR A 38 -10.59 5.07 5.63
CA TYR A 38 -10.74 3.61 5.72
C TYR A 38 -12.08 3.11 5.20
N ARG A 39 -13.19 3.75 5.58
CA ARG A 39 -14.54 3.29 5.18
C ARG A 39 -14.78 3.38 3.67
N VAL A 40 -14.13 4.32 3.00
CA VAL A 40 -14.18 4.47 1.53
C VAL A 40 -13.21 3.50 0.88
N ASN A 41 -11.97 3.43 1.38
CA ASN A 41 -10.93 2.59 0.79
C ASN A 41 -11.22 1.11 0.94
N LYS A 42 -11.88 0.67 2.01
CA LYS A 42 -12.11 -0.76 2.26
C LYS A 42 -12.89 -1.44 1.14
N THR A 43 -13.78 -0.73 0.44
CA THR A 43 -14.54 -1.30 -0.69
C THR A 43 -13.65 -1.62 -1.89
N ILE A 44 -12.47 -0.99 -1.97
CA ILE A 44 -11.45 -1.20 -3.00
C ILE A 44 -10.40 -2.19 -2.48
N THR A 45 -9.90 -2.01 -1.26
CA THR A 45 -8.76 -2.77 -0.74
C THR A 45 -9.14 -4.15 -0.22
N ASP A 46 -10.30 -4.32 0.41
CA ASP A 46 -10.68 -5.62 1.00
C ASP A 46 -10.82 -6.72 -0.06
N PRO A 47 -11.47 -6.50 -1.23
CA PRO A 47 -11.50 -7.50 -2.29
C PRO A 47 -10.11 -7.92 -2.75
N ILE A 48 -9.17 -6.97 -2.86
CA ILE A 48 -7.79 -7.24 -3.24
C ILE A 48 -7.11 -8.14 -2.19
N PHE A 49 -7.20 -7.78 -0.91
CA PHE A 49 -6.61 -8.58 0.16
C PHE A 49 -7.27 -9.97 0.30
N LYS A 50 -8.57 -10.11 0.00
CA LYS A 50 -9.23 -11.42 -0.07
C LYS A 50 -8.65 -12.31 -1.16
N THR A 51 -8.16 -11.76 -2.27
CA THR A 51 -7.47 -12.57 -3.28
C THR A 51 -6.22 -13.26 -2.71
N TYR A 52 -5.54 -12.65 -1.74
CA TYR A 52 -4.33 -13.22 -1.14
C TYR A 52 -4.64 -14.49 -0.35
N ILE A 53 -5.79 -14.53 0.33
CA ILE A 53 -6.25 -15.71 1.07
C ILE A 53 -6.34 -16.92 0.14
N GLY A 54 -7.00 -16.77 -1.01
CA GLY A 54 -7.11 -17.83 -2.01
C GLY A 54 -5.76 -18.15 -2.67
N GLU A 55 -5.01 -17.12 -3.03
CA GLU A 55 -3.73 -17.22 -3.72
C GLU A 55 -2.66 -17.97 -2.92
N PHE A 56 -2.62 -17.77 -1.60
CA PHE A 56 -1.66 -18.40 -0.69
C PHE A 56 -2.27 -19.52 0.16
N LYS A 57 -3.52 -19.93 -0.13
CA LYS A 57 -4.26 -20.98 0.58
C LYS A 57 -4.28 -20.78 2.11
N LEU A 58 -4.49 -19.55 2.53
CA LEU A 58 -4.48 -19.16 3.93
C LEU A 58 -5.77 -19.59 4.62
N ILE A 59 -5.66 -19.98 5.89
CA ILE A 59 -6.81 -20.28 6.74
C ILE A 59 -7.02 -19.09 7.66
N LEU A 60 -8.01 -18.26 7.33
CA LEU A 60 -8.34 -17.04 8.04
C LEU A 60 -9.86 -16.91 8.17
N THR A 61 -10.35 -16.62 9.38
CA THR A 61 -11.77 -16.28 9.55
C THR A 61 -12.07 -14.89 8.99
N GLU A 62 -13.33 -14.63 8.64
CA GLU A 62 -13.74 -13.29 8.19
C GLU A 62 -13.48 -12.23 9.29
N GLU A 63 -13.64 -12.58 10.56
CA GLU A 63 -13.33 -11.69 11.68
C GLU A 63 -11.82 -11.35 11.74
N GLN A 64 -10.95 -12.36 11.63
CA GLN A 64 -9.50 -12.13 11.59
C GLN A 64 -9.11 -11.27 10.40
N PHE A 65 -9.71 -11.51 9.22
CA PHE A 65 -9.52 -10.69 8.04
C PHE A 65 -9.88 -9.22 8.29
N GLN A 66 -11.06 -8.96 8.85
CA GLN A 66 -11.52 -7.60 9.13
C GLN A 66 -10.64 -6.89 10.15
N ILE A 67 -10.17 -7.60 11.18
CA ILE A 67 -9.23 -7.07 12.17
C ILE A 67 -7.90 -6.68 11.50
N ILE A 68 -7.36 -7.52 10.62
CA ILE A 68 -6.12 -7.23 9.86
C ILE A 68 -6.31 -5.98 8.99
N CYS A 69 -7.42 -5.87 8.26
CA CYS A 69 -7.72 -4.69 7.44
C CYS A 69 -7.80 -3.42 8.27
N LEU A 70 -8.44 -3.49 9.45
CA LEU A 70 -8.55 -2.37 10.38
C LEU A 70 -7.17 -1.93 10.90
N PHE A 71 -6.33 -2.89 11.32
CA PHE A 71 -4.97 -2.61 11.78
C PHE A 71 -4.12 -1.97 10.68
N ASN A 72 -4.18 -2.50 9.46
CA ASN A 72 -3.49 -1.92 8.31
C ASN A 72 -3.94 -0.47 8.04
N ALA A 73 -5.24 -0.18 8.11
CA ALA A 73 -5.73 1.17 7.89
C ALA A 73 -5.21 2.18 8.94
N GLY A 74 -5.20 1.79 10.22
CA GLY A 74 -4.62 2.59 11.29
C GLY A 74 -3.11 2.80 11.11
N ALA A 75 -2.38 1.72 10.85
CA ALA A 75 -0.93 1.76 10.66
C ALA A 75 -0.52 2.64 9.47
N ARG A 76 -1.19 2.50 8.31
CA ARG A 76 -0.93 3.32 7.12
C ARG A 76 -1.17 4.81 7.39
N ARG A 77 -2.24 5.16 8.11
CA ARG A 77 -2.54 6.55 8.47
C ARG A 77 -1.44 7.13 9.36
N GLU A 78 -1.11 6.45 10.45
CA GLU A 78 -0.09 6.94 11.40
C GLU A 78 1.30 7.02 10.75
N PHE A 79 1.66 6.07 9.88
CA PHE A 79 2.88 6.14 9.09
C PHE A 79 2.90 7.42 8.25
N MET A 80 1.85 7.70 7.47
CA MET A 80 1.82 8.89 6.60
C MET A 80 1.85 10.20 7.41
N MET A 81 1.18 10.26 8.56
CA MET A 81 1.26 11.43 9.45
C MET A 81 2.70 11.70 9.90
N ASN A 82 3.45 10.67 10.25
CA ASN A 82 4.85 10.80 10.65
C ASN A 82 5.78 11.09 9.46
N TYR A 83 5.49 10.51 8.29
CA TYR A 83 6.18 10.79 7.04
C TYR A 83 6.08 12.27 6.65
N PHE A 84 4.88 12.84 6.60
CA PHE A 84 4.69 14.24 6.22
C PHE A 84 5.21 15.22 7.27
N LYS A 85 5.17 14.86 8.56
CA LYS A 85 5.75 15.65 9.66
C LYS A 85 7.28 15.53 9.77
N LYS A 86 7.92 14.83 8.83
CA LYS A 86 9.38 14.63 8.78
C LYS A 86 9.95 13.93 10.02
N HIS A 87 9.14 13.09 10.67
CA HIS A 87 9.60 12.19 11.72
C HIS A 87 10.20 10.89 11.14
N LEU A 88 9.96 10.62 9.85
CA LEU A 88 10.51 9.51 9.10
C LEU A 88 11.29 10.04 7.89
N ASP A 89 12.51 9.54 7.70
CA ASP A 89 13.36 9.84 6.54
C ASP A 89 13.29 8.67 5.54
N THR A 90 12.10 8.47 4.98
CA THR A 90 11.82 7.42 4.00
C THR A 90 11.68 8.05 2.62
N PRO A 91 12.33 7.53 1.56
CA PRO A 91 12.10 8.00 0.21
C PRO A 91 10.66 7.72 -0.25
N PRO A 92 10.03 8.61 -1.05
CA PRO A 92 8.68 8.43 -1.62
C PRO A 92 8.43 7.03 -2.18
N TYR A 93 9.37 6.54 -2.98
CA TYR A 93 9.29 5.24 -3.65
C TYR A 93 9.27 4.05 -2.67
N GLU A 94 9.96 4.17 -1.53
CA GLU A 94 10.05 3.11 -0.52
C GLU A 94 8.81 3.02 0.37
N VAL A 95 8.00 4.08 0.48
CA VAL A 95 6.77 4.09 1.28
C VAL A 95 5.84 2.93 0.92
N SER A 96 5.71 2.65 -0.39
CA SER A 96 4.90 1.55 -0.90
C SER A 96 5.35 0.17 -0.38
N ASN A 97 6.67 -0.04 -0.17
CA ASN A 97 7.18 -1.32 0.35
C ASN A 97 6.66 -1.60 1.75
N TYR A 98 6.65 -0.57 2.62
CA TYR A 98 6.11 -0.71 3.96
C TYR A 98 4.62 -1.04 3.90
N PHE A 99 3.84 -0.34 3.08
CA PHE A 99 2.39 -0.54 2.99
C PHE A 99 1.99 -1.89 2.42
N GLU A 100 2.67 -2.34 1.38
CA GLU A 100 2.34 -3.60 0.72
C GLU A 100 2.87 -4.82 1.48
N SER A 101 3.76 -4.64 2.46
CA SER A 101 4.21 -5.72 3.34
C SER A 101 3.29 -6.00 4.53
N ILE A 102 2.59 -4.98 5.07
CA ILE A 102 1.84 -5.10 6.33
C ILE A 102 0.79 -6.20 6.28
N VAL A 103 -0.15 -6.14 5.32
CA VAL A 103 -1.25 -7.10 5.25
C VAL A 103 -0.76 -8.52 4.99
N PRO A 104 0.11 -8.79 3.99
CA PRO A 104 0.67 -10.11 3.78
C PRO A 104 1.37 -10.70 5.01
N LEU A 105 2.19 -9.91 5.71
CA LEU A 105 2.89 -10.38 6.90
C LEU A 105 1.93 -10.66 8.07
N LEU A 106 0.91 -9.81 8.28
CA LEU A 106 -0.14 -10.06 9.28
C LEU A 106 -0.97 -11.30 8.95
N MET A 107 -1.17 -11.59 7.66
CA MET A 107 -1.80 -12.82 7.17
C MET A 107 -0.89 -14.05 7.23
N ARG A 108 0.36 -13.90 7.69
CA ARG A 108 1.37 -14.96 7.79
C ARG A 108 1.84 -15.52 6.45
N ILE A 109 1.78 -14.71 5.39
CA ILE A 109 2.49 -15.03 4.15
C ILE A 109 4.00 -15.02 4.46
N ASP A 110 4.71 -16.02 3.96
CA ASP A 110 6.15 -16.19 4.18
C ASP A 110 6.92 -14.91 3.82
N LYS A 111 7.85 -14.51 4.69
CA LYS A 111 8.62 -13.28 4.52
C LYS A 111 9.46 -13.31 3.24
N GLY A 112 10.09 -14.44 2.92
CA GLY A 112 10.87 -14.57 1.69
C GLY A 112 10.03 -14.35 0.44
N THR A 113 8.78 -14.82 0.47
CA THR A 113 7.78 -14.57 -0.58
C THR A 113 7.41 -13.09 -0.69
N VAL A 114 7.15 -12.42 0.45
CA VAL A 114 6.87 -10.98 0.48
C VAL A 114 8.04 -10.18 -0.07
N ASP A 115 9.25 -10.43 0.41
CA ASP A 115 10.47 -9.73 -0.02
C ASP A 115 10.72 -9.94 -1.53
N SER A 116 10.51 -11.16 -2.03
CA SER A 116 10.62 -11.47 -3.45
C SER A 116 9.61 -10.71 -4.31
N VAL A 117 8.36 -10.57 -3.86
CA VAL A 117 7.33 -9.79 -4.57
C VAL A 117 7.65 -8.30 -4.54
N LEU A 118 8.11 -7.76 -3.40
CA LEU A 118 8.53 -6.36 -3.29
C LEU A 118 9.67 -6.05 -4.27
N LEU A 119 10.69 -6.92 -4.34
CA LEU A 119 11.81 -6.76 -5.28
C LEU A 119 11.38 -6.87 -6.75
N GLN A 120 10.55 -7.87 -7.09
CA GLN A 120 10.05 -8.03 -8.45
C GLN A 120 9.20 -6.84 -8.89
N SER A 121 8.30 -6.38 -8.01
CA SER A 121 7.42 -5.24 -8.31
C SER A 121 8.20 -3.94 -8.50
N GLU A 122 9.34 -3.76 -7.82
CA GLU A 122 10.22 -2.62 -8.02
C GLU A 122 10.81 -2.60 -9.43
N ASN A 123 11.37 -3.74 -9.87
CA ASN A 123 11.93 -3.86 -11.21
C ASN A 123 10.86 -3.61 -12.29
N ILE A 124 9.65 -4.14 -12.09
CA ILE A 124 8.54 -3.93 -13.04
C ILE A 124 8.09 -2.46 -13.03
N ALA A 125 7.83 -1.87 -11.87
CA ALA A 125 7.35 -0.49 -11.77
C ALA A 125 8.34 0.50 -12.43
N ARG A 126 9.66 0.33 -12.21
CA ARG A 126 10.69 1.16 -12.84
C ARG A 126 10.79 0.98 -14.37
N SER A 127 10.27 -0.12 -14.91
CA SER A 127 10.28 -0.38 -16.36
C SER A 127 9.06 0.18 -17.10
N ILE A 128 8.05 0.65 -16.37
CA ILE A 128 6.82 1.21 -16.93
C ILE A 128 6.99 2.73 -17.02
N ASP A 129 6.75 3.30 -18.21
CA ASP A 129 6.57 4.73 -18.34
C ASP A 129 5.15 5.13 -17.94
N TYR A 130 5.06 5.91 -16.88
CA TYR A 130 3.80 6.46 -16.36
C TYR A 130 3.83 7.99 -16.24
N SER A 131 4.70 8.67 -17.01
CA SER A 131 4.78 10.14 -17.00
C SER A 131 3.46 10.83 -17.36
N GLU A 132 2.63 10.16 -18.16
CA GLU A 132 1.31 10.64 -18.59
C GLU A 132 0.23 10.49 -17.49
N LEU A 133 0.50 9.76 -16.41
CA LEU A 133 -0.43 9.61 -15.29
C LEU A 133 -0.28 10.81 -14.34
N VAL A 134 -1.17 11.78 -14.50
CA VAL A 134 -1.18 13.01 -13.70
C VAL A 134 -2.32 12.95 -12.67
N PHE A 135 -1.96 13.01 -11.38
CA PHE A 135 -2.90 13.34 -10.30
C PHE A 135 -3.07 14.87 -10.21
N LEU A 136 -3.90 15.36 -9.28
CA LEU A 136 -4.31 16.77 -9.17
C LEU A 136 -3.23 17.78 -9.60
N VAL A 137 -3.53 18.51 -10.68
CA VAL A 137 -2.72 19.60 -11.24
C VAL A 137 -2.83 20.87 -10.39
#